data_AF-A0A971YP00-F1
#
_entry.id   AF-A0A971YP00-F1
#
_cell.length_a   1.000
_cell.length_b   1.000
_cell.length_c   1.000
_cell.angle_alpha   90.00
_cell.angle_beta   90.00
_cell.angle_gamma   90.00
#
_symmetry.space_group_name_H-M   'P 1'
#
loop_
_entity.id
_entity.type
_entity.pdbx_description
1 polymer ?
#
loop_
_entity_poly.entity_id
_entity_poly.type
_entity_poly.pdbx_seq_one_letter_code
_entity_poly.pdbx_strand_id
1 'polypeptide(L)'
;MVTLADIKAARERLAGAIHKTELTYSRTFSELSGNEIYLKNENLQKTGSFKIRGALNRIATLTEEEKRHGVIASSAGNHAQGVALGATLYGIPATVVMPAGAPLAKVMATRGYGAEVVLHGDAYDDAYIKAVQIQQATGATFLHPFNDPMVIAGQGTIGLELLEDLPELDAVVVPIGGGGLIAGIATALKELRPEIKVIGVEAAGAPSMLASQRAEQVTALNSVSTIADGIAVKRPGELTFAAVQRYVDDIVTVEEDEIANAILMLLERAKVIAEGAGAAPVAAILQHKLGLQGKKVAAVVSGGNIDVNILARVIDRGLVKAGRMVQFRLLIPDQPGQLQRILETIAGTQSNVVSVYHNRTKQHVAVGFAEVEFVLETQDKSHADTLISILAAKGYEVELV
;
A
#
# COMPACT_ATOMS: atom_id res chain seq x y z
N MET A 1 -2.39 -26.19 10.32
CA MET A 1 -1.41 -25.26 9.71
C MET A 1 -1.31 -25.63 8.23
N VAL A 2 -1.21 -24.65 7.33
CA VAL A 2 -1.08 -24.89 5.88
C VAL A 2 0.27 -25.55 5.59
N THR A 3 0.32 -26.43 4.58
CA THR A 3 1.52 -27.16 4.17
C THR A 3 1.98 -26.77 2.76
N LEU A 4 3.21 -27.11 2.38
CA LEU A 4 3.68 -26.96 0.99
C LEU A 4 2.81 -27.74 -0.01
N ALA A 5 2.24 -28.89 0.38
CA ALA A 5 1.35 -29.67 -0.48
C ALA A 5 0.07 -28.89 -0.82
N ASP A 6 -0.52 -28.20 0.17
CA ASP A 6 -1.69 -27.34 -0.04
C ASP A 6 -1.38 -26.20 -1.01
N ILE A 7 -0.17 -25.62 -0.90
CA ILE A 7 0.28 -24.51 -1.77
C ILE A 7 0.54 -25.00 -3.19
N LYS A 8 1.13 -26.18 -3.37
CA LYS A 8 1.32 -26.79 -4.70
C LYS A 8 -0.03 -27.11 -5.35
N ALA A 9 -0.99 -27.64 -4.60
CA ALA A 9 -2.35 -27.86 -5.08
C ALA A 9 -3.05 -26.54 -5.42
N ALA A 10 -2.83 -25.48 -4.65
CA ALA A 10 -3.34 -24.15 -4.98
C ALA A 10 -2.76 -23.62 -6.29
N ARG A 11 -1.46 -23.79 -6.54
CA ARG A 11 -0.82 -23.40 -7.82
C ARG A 11 -1.47 -24.11 -9.01
N GLU A 12 -1.78 -25.39 -8.88
CA GLU A 12 -2.48 -26.16 -9.93
C GLU A 12 -3.88 -25.61 -10.21
N ARG A 13 -4.68 -25.33 -9.17
CA ARG A 13 -6.04 -24.76 -9.33
C ARG A 13 -6.02 -23.37 -9.96
N LEU A 14 -5.00 -22.57 -9.67
CA LEU A 14 -4.87 -21.19 -10.15
C LEU A 14 -4.27 -21.10 -11.56
N ALA A 15 -3.69 -22.19 -12.09
CA ALA A 15 -3.04 -22.22 -13.38
C ALA A 15 -3.99 -21.77 -14.51
N GLY A 16 -3.53 -20.84 -15.35
CA GLY A 16 -4.33 -20.26 -16.44
C GLY A 16 -5.38 -19.23 -16.00
N ALA A 17 -5.71 -19.16 -14.71
CA ALA A 17 -6.71 -18.23 -14.18
C ALA A 17 -6.11 -16.96 -13.55
N ILE A 18 -4.83 -16.95 -13.21
CA ILE A 18 -4.08 -15.78 -12.71
C ILE A 18 -2.81 -15.54 -13.54
N HIS A 19 -2.19 -14.37 -13.38
CA HIS A 19 -0.87 -14.11 -13.96
C HIS A 19 0.22 -14.69 -13.06
N LYS A 20 1.27 -15.30 -13.65
CA LYS A 20 2.59 -15.37 -12.99
C LYS A 20 3.21 -13.98 -13.11
N THR A 21 3.25 -13.24 -12.01
CA THR A 21 3.72 -11.85 -12.02
C THR A 21 5.24 -11.80 -12.13
N GLU A 22 5.78 -10.76 -12.73
CA GLU A 22 7.23 -10.63 -12.93
C GLU A 22 7.97 -10.37 -11.61
N LEU A 23 9.19 -10.90 -11.52
CA LEU A 23 10.19 -10.55 -10.52
C LEU A 23 11.26 -9.67 -11.18
N THR A 24 11.19 -8.36 -10.96
CA THR A 24 12.01 -7.38 -11.69
C THR A 24 13.17 -6.89 -10.82
N TYR A 25 14.41 -7.00 -11.33
CA TYR A 25 15.58 -6.41 -10.68
C TYR A 25 15.54 -4.87 -10.74
N SER A 26 15.80 -4.20 -9.62
CA SER A 26 15.88 -2.74 -9.54
C SER A 26 17.31 -2.30 -9.21
N ARG A 27 18.04 -1.80 -10.21
CA ARG A 27 19.38 -1.24 -10.00
C ARG A 27 19.37 -0.10 -8.98
N THR A 28 18.42 0.82 -9.09
CA THR A 28 18.33 1.99 -8.21
C THR A 28 18.12 1.59 -6.75
N PHE A 29 17.19 0.69 -6.46
CA PHE A 29 16.97 0.24 -5.08
C PHE A 29 18.11 -0.63 -4.57
N SER A 30 18.81 -1.31 -5.48
CA SER A 30 20.00 -2.08 -5.12
C SER A 30 21.14 -1.17 -4.65
N GLU A 31 21.44 -0.13 -5.42
CA GLU A 31 22.46 0.86 -5.07
C GLU A 31 22.12 1.60 -3.77
N LEU A 32 20.85 2.01 -3.58
CA LEU A 32 20.42 2.72 -2.37
C LEU A 32 20.44 1.86 -1.11
N SER A 33 20.13 0.56 -1.23
CA SER A 33 20.04 -0.33 -0.07
C SER A 33 21.33 -1.09 0.24
N GLY A 34 22.28 -1.15 -0.70
CA GLY A 34 23.48 -1.99 -0.60
C GLY A 34 23.20 -3.50 -0.77
N ASN A 35 22.03 -3.87 -1.32
CA ASN A 35 21.59 -5.24 -1.57
C ASN A 35 21.22 -5.41 -3.06
N GLU A 36 21.02 -6.63 -3.55
CA GLU A 36 20.41 -6.87 -4.87
C GLU A 36 18.89 -6.95 -4.71
N ILE A 37 18.17 -5.90 -5.09
CA ILE A 37 16.72 -5.76 -4.87
C ILE A 37 15.93 -6.21 -6.09
N TYR A 38 14.96 -7.10 -5.85
CA TYR A 38 14.00 -7.58 -6.82
C TYR A 38 12.58 -7.22 -6.37
N LEU A 39 11.72 -6.81 -7.30
CA LEU A 39 10.34 -6.43 -7.03
C LEU A 39 9.40 -7.53 -7.55
N LYS A 40 8.62 -8.14 -6.65
CA LYS A 40 7.55 -9.07 -7.03
C LYS A 40 6.26 -8.29 -7.25
N ASN A 41 5.92 -8.04 -8.51
CA ASN A 41 4.92 -7.06 -8.93
C ASN A 41 3.48 -7.60 -8.88
N GLU A 42 2.98 -7.92 -7.68
CA GLU A 42 1.59 -8.35 -7.47
C GLU A 42 0.57 -7.22 -7.73
N ASN A 43 1.00 -5.97 -7.80
CA ASN A 43 0.20 -4.85 -8.30
C ASN A 43 -0.26 -5.03 -9.76
N LEU A 44 0.42 -5.87 -10.56
CA LEU A 44 0.06 -6.20 -11.95
C LEU A 44 -0.78 -7.48 -12.07
N GLN A 45 -1.14 -8.10 -10.94
CA GLN A 45 -2.06 -9.22 -10.94
C GLN A 45 -3.47 -8.77 -11.36
N LYS A 46 -4.32 -9.72 -11.77
CA LYS A 46 -5.76 -9.46 -11.92
C LYS A 46 -6.30 -8.77 -10.66
N THR A 47 -7.20 -7.80 -10.83
CA THR A 47 -7.72 -6.93 -9.75
C THR A 47 -6.70 -5.98 -9.12
N GLY A 48 -5.48 -5.87 -9.66
CA GLY A 48 -4.46 -4.93 -9.18
C GLY A 48 -3.78 -5.32 -7.86
N SER A 49 -3.92 -6.57 -7.40
CA SER A 49 -3.28 -7.05 -6.18
C SER A 49 -3.22 -8.59 -6.09
N PHE A 50 -2.45 -9.08 -5.12
CA PHE A 50 -2.33 -10.52 -4.84
C PHE A 50 -3.64 -11.22 -4.43
N LYS A 51 -4.65 -10.48 -3.97
CA LYS A 51 -5.81 -11.04 -3.24
C LYS A 51 -6.61 -12.07 -4.04
N ILE A 52 -6.62 -11.94 -5.37
CA ILE A 52 -7.29 -12.90 -6.26
C ILE A 52 -6.76 -14.33 -6.08
N ARG A 53 -5.48 -14.52 -5.71
CA ARG A 53 -4.89 -15.86 -5.57
C ARG A 53 -5.59 -16.67 -4.48
N GLY A 54 -5.66 -16.14 -3.27
CA GLY A 54 -6.36 -16.79 -2.16
C GLY A 54 -7.88 -16.83 -2.32
N ALA A 55 -8.50 -15.77 -2.86
CA ALA A 55 -9.94 -15.75 -3.09
C ALA A 55 -10.36 -16.83 -4.09
N LEU A 56 -9.68 -16.89 -5.24
CA LEU A 56 -9.95 -17.87 -6.28
C LEU A 56 -9.64 -19.29 -5.80
N ASN A 57 -8.55 -19.51 -5.07
CA ASN A 57 -8.24 -20.84 -4.54
C ASN A 57 -9.31 -21.31 -3.53
N ARG A 58 -9.78 -20.43 -2.63
CA ARG A 58 -10.86 -20.82 -1.71
C ARG A 58 -12.15 -21.13 -2.47
N ILE A 59 -12.52 -20.33 -3.47
CA ILE A 59 -13.69 -20.57 -4.33
C ILE A 59 -13.57 -21.90 -5.09
N ALA A 60 -12.38 -22.20 -5.63
CA ALA A 60 -12.10 -23.45 -6.34
C ALA A 60 -12.28 -24.70 -5.48
N THR A 61 -12.13 -24.57 -4.16
CA THR A 61 -12.27 -25.66 -3.18
C THR A 61 -13.68 -25.81 -2.61
N LEU A 62 -14.62 -24.93 -2.97
CA LEU A 62 -16.00 -25.04 -2.53
C LEU A 62 -16.64 -26.30 -3.10
N THR A 63 -17.46 -26.95 -2.27
CA THR A 63 -18.38 -28.00 -2.70
C THR A 63 -19.45 -27.43 -3.64
N GLU A 64 -20.09 -28.29 -4.42
CA GLU A 64 -21.19 -27.86 -5.30
C GLU A 64 -22.37 -27.27 -4.53
N GLU A 65 -22.58 -27.69 -3.28
CA GLU A 65 -23.60 -27.09 -2.40
C GLU A 65 -23.22 -25.68 -1.95
N GLU A 66 -21.99 -25.48 -1.48
CA GLU A 66 -21.48 -24.14 -1.15
C GLU A 66 -21.54 -23.20 -2.36
N LYS A 67 -21.15 -23.67 -3.55
CA LYS A 67 -21.23 -22.89 -4.80
C LYS A 67 -22.65 -22.47 -5.15
N ARG A 68 -23.66 -23.35 -4.96
CA ARG A 68 -25.08 -23.02 -5.20
C ARG A 68 -25.59 -21.92 -4.27
N HIS A 69 -25.15 -21.91 -3.02
CA HIS A 69 -25.49 -20.85 -2.06
C HIS A 69 -24.66 -19.56 -2.28
N GLY A 70 -23.65 -19.62 -3.14
CA GLY A 70 -22.78 -18.49 -3.44
C GLY A 70 -21.83 -18.15 -2.29
N VAL A 71 -21.17 -17.00 -2.43
CA VAL A 71 -20.15 -16.55 -1.49
C VAL A 71 -20.41 -15.16 -0.98
N ILE A 72 -19.91 -14.88 0.22
CA ILE A 72 -20.04 -13.59 0.86
C ILE A 72 -18.71 -13.11 1.46
N ALA A 73 -18.43 -11.82 1.38
CA ALA A 73 -17.28 -11.20 2.02
C ALA A 73 -17.64 -9.82 2.60
N SER A 74 -16.86 -9.38 3.59
CA SER A 74 -16.86 -7.99 4.06
C SER A 74 -15.49 -7.37 3.81
N SER A 75 -15.43 -6.38 2.92
CA SER A 75 -14.21 -5.67 2.52
C SER A 75 -14.57 -4.50 1.62
N ALA A 76 -13.97 -3.33 1.83
CA ALA A 76 -14.07 -2.20 0.91
C ALA A 76 -12.87 -2.08 -0.05
N GLY A 77 -11.97 -3.07 -0.11
CA GLY A 77 -10.71 -3.01 -0.86
C GLY A 77 -10.38 -4.25 -1.67
N ASN A 78 -9.08 -4.57 -1.74
CA ASN A 78 -8.52 -5.59 -2.63
C ASN A 78 -9.16 -6.99 -2.50
N HIS A 79 -9.56 -7.37 -1.29
CA HIS A 79 -10.23 -8.65 -1.08
C HIS A 79 -11.61 -8.71 -1.75
N ALA A 80 -12.36 -7.61 -1.74
CA ALA A 80 -13.67 -7.55 -2.39
C ALA A 80 -13.57 -7.78 -3.90
N GLN A 81 -12.61 -7.13 -4.55
CA GLN A 81 -12.38 -7.29 -5.98
C GLN A 81 -11.89 -8.71 -6.31
N GLY A 82 -10.99 -9.27 -5.48
CA GLY A 82 -10.54 -10.66 -5.62
C GLY A 82 -11.68 -11.68 -5.50
N VAL A 83 -12.59 -11.50 -4.52
CA VAL A 83 -13.78 -12.35 -4.35
C VAL A 83 -14.75 -12.18 -5.51
N ALA A 84 -15.06 -10.95 -5.91
CA ALA A 84 -15.97 -10.66 -7.01
C ALA A 84 -15.50 -11.31 -8.32
N LEU A 85 -14.26 -11.03 -8.73
CA LEU A 85 -13.71 -11.62 -9.94
C LEU A 85 -13.63 -13.14 -9.83
N GLY A 86 -13.19 -13.67 -8.69
CA GLY A 86 -13.06 -15.11 -8.49
C GLY A 86 -14.40 -15.84 -8.60
N ALA A 87 -15.47 -15.27 -8.04
CA ALA A 87 -16.81 -15.84 -8.13
C ALA A 87 -17.35 -15.79 -9.56
N THR A 88 -17.12 -14.67 -10.27
CA THR A 88 -17.52 -14.54 -11.68
C THR A 88 -16.81 -15.54 -12.59
N LEU A 89 -15.51 -15.81 -12.36
CA LEU A 89 -14.79 -16.85 -13.12
C LEU A 89 -15.37 -18.25 -12.92
N TYR A 90 -15.97 -18.52 -11.76
CA TYR A 90 -16.65 -19.79 -11.44
C TYR A 90 -18.15 -19.78 -11.72
N GLY A 91 -18.71 -18.65 -12.16
CA GLY A 91 -20.14 -18.51 -12.43
C GLY A 91 -21.04 -18.64 -11.19
N ILE A 92 -20.53 -18.30 -10.00
CA ILE A 92 -21.30 -18.39 -8.74
C ILE A 92 -21.69 -17.00 -8.22
N PRO A 93 -22.81 -16.87 -7.49
CA PRO A 93 -23.21 -15.59 -6.88
C PRO A 93 -22.18 -15.11 -5.85
N ALA A 94 -21.90 -13.81 -5.84
CA ALA A 94 -21.07 -13.17 -4.82
C ALA A 94 -21.75 -11.93 -4.26
N THR A 95 -21.81 -11.84 -2.93
CA THR A 95 -22.23 -10.65 -2.20
C THR A 95 -21.03 -10.06 -1.45
N VAL A 96 -20.78 -8.77 -1.62
CA VAL A 96 -19.75 -8.04 -0.87
C VAL A 96 -20.41 -6.94 -0.05
N VAL A 97 -20.20 -6.98 1.25
CA VAL A 97 -20.65 -5.91 2.14
C VAL A 97 -19.52 -4.91 2.37
N MET A 98 -19.83 -3.63 2.23
CA MET A 98 -18.89 -2.52 2.45
C MET A 98 -19.53 -1.45 3.34
N PRO A 99 -18.74 -0.66 4.08
CA PRO A 99 -19.25 0.54 4.76
C PRO A 99 -19.87 1.51 3.76
N ALA A 100 -20.88 2.28 4.18
CA ALA A 100 -21.57 3.24 3.33
C ALA A 100 -20.66 4.34 2.77
N GLY A 101 -19.61 4.71 3.52
CA GLY A 101 -18.57 5.66 3.10
C GLY A 101 -17.45 5.06 2.26
N ALA A 102 -17.55 3.81 1.79
CA ALA A 102 -16.51 3.20 0.96
C ALA A 102 -16.25 4.03 -0.32
N PRO A 103 -14.99 4.20 -0.75
CA PRO A 103 -14.68 4.96 -1.97
C PRO A 103 -15.45 4.44 -3.19
N LEU A 104 -16.14 5.34 -3.90
CA LEU A 104 -17.00 4.99 -5.02
C LEU A 104 -16.26 4.18 -6.10
N ALA A 105 -14.98 4.47 -6.35
CA ALA A 105 -14.17 3.72 -7.29
C ALA A 105 -14.06 2.24 -6.91
N LYS A 106 -13.91 1.91 -5.62
CA LYS A 106 -13.81 0.52 -5.13
C LYS A 106 -15.16 -0.20 -5.17
N VAL A 107 -16.25 0.52 -4.87
CA VAL A 107 -17.63 0.02 -5.03
C VAL A 107 -17.91 -0.33 -6.49
N MET A 108 -17.60 0.60 -7.41
CA MET A 108 -17.84 0.43 -8.84
C MET A 108 -16.97 -0.68 -9.44
N ALA A 109 -15.69 -0.78 -9.06
CA ALA A 109 -14.82 -1.87 -9.48
C ALA A 109 -15.36 -3.24 -9.05
N THR A 110 -15.81 -3.35 -7.79
CA THR A 110 -16.35 -4.62 -7.25
C THR A 110 -17.65 -5.03 -7.96
N ARG A 111 -18.56 -4.08 -8.23
CA ARG A 111 -19.75 -4.33 -9.05
C ARG A 111 -19.40 -4.70 -10.49
N GLY A 112 -18.42 -4.01 -11.08
CA GLY A 112 -17.93 -4.28 -12.44
C GLY A 112 -17.34 -5.67 -12.59
N TYR A 113 -16.81 -6.25 -11.51
CA TYR A 113 -16.36 -7.64 -11.46
C TYR A 113 -17.47 -8.66 -11.18
N GLY A 114 -18.75 -8.25 -11.09
CA GLY A 114 -19.91 -9.15 -11.05
C GLY A 114 -20.47 -9.47 -9.67
N ALA A 115 -19.99 -8.83 -8.60
CA ALA A 115 -20.56 -9.01 -7.27
C ALA A 115 -21.72 -8.05 -6.98
N GLU A 116 -22.70 -8.53 -6.22
CA GLU A 116 -23.67 -7.68 -5.55
C GLU A 116 -22.99 -6.93 -4.40
N VAL A 117 -23.06 -5.59 -4.41
CA VAL A 117 -22.46 -4.77 -3.34
C VAL A 117 -23.54 -4.19 -2.44
N VAL A 118 -23.49 -4.58 -1.16
CA VAL A 118 -24.35 -4.09 -0.08
C VAL A 118 -23.57 -3.03 0.72
N LEU A 119 -24.06 -1.79 0.69
CA LEU A 119 -23.50 -0.71 1.50
C LEU A 119 -24.22 -0.66 2.85
N HIS A 120 -23.49 -0.83 3.96
CA HIS A 120 -24.07 -0.86 5.29
C HIS A 120 -23.11 -0.38 6.38
N GLY A 121 -23.64 0.48 7.26
CA GLY A 121 -22.92 1.00 8.42
C GLY A 121 -21.86 2.04 8.08
N ASP A 122 -21.24 2.59 9.12
CA ASP A 122 -20.27 3.68 8.99
C ASP A 122 -18.82 3.16 9.05
N ALA A 123 -18.62 1.99 9.68
CA ALA A 123 -17.31 1.37 9.84
C ALA A 123 -17.27 -0.07 9.31
N TYR A 124 -16.05 -0.62 9.26
CA TYR A 124 -15.82 -2.02 8.85
C TYR A 124 -16.59 -3.02 9.72
N ASP A 125 -16.63 -2.79 11.03
CA ASP A 125 -17.27 -3.72 11.98
C ASP A 125 -18.79 -3.83 11.71
N ASP A 126 -19.46 -2.74 11.34
CA ASP A 126 -20.87 -2.74 10.96
C ASP A 126 -21.11 -3.55 9.68
N ALA A 127 -20.27 -3.32 8.66
CA ALA A 127 -20.33 -4.05 7.39
C ALA A 127 -20.06 -5.55 7.61
N TYR A 128 -19.13 -5.90 8.50
CA TYR A 128 -18.87 -7.30 8.88
C TYR A 128 -20.07 -7.95 9.58
N ILE A 129 -20.68 -7.28 10.57
CA ILE A 129 -21.87 -7.78 11.26
C ILE A 129 -22.99 -8.03 10.24
N LYS A 130 -23.21 -7.10 9.31
CA LYS A 130 -24.21 -7.27 8.25
C LYS A 130 -23.88 -8.42 7.30
N ALA A 131 -22.62 -8.62 6.95
CA ALA A 131 -22.20 -9.76 6.14
C ALA A 131 -22.51 -11.10 6.84
N VAL A 132 -22.27 -11.20 8.14
CA VAL A 132 -22.60 -12.40 8.94
C VAL A 132 -24.12 -12.62 8.99
N GLN A 133 -24.92 -11.56 9.12
CA GLN A 133 -26.40 -11.69 9.07
C GLN A 133 -26.89 -12.21 7.71
N ILE A 134 -26.35 -11.68 6.61
CA ILE A 134 -26.71 -12.15 5.26
C ILE A 134 -26.26 -13.60 5.07
N GLN A 135 -25.05 -13.94 5.53
CA GLN A 135 -24.51 -15.30 5.50
C GLN A 135 -25.48 -16.30 6.17
N GLN A 136 -25.97 -15.98 7.37
CA GLN A 136 -26.91 -16.82 8.11
C GLN A 136 -28.26 -16.97 7.38
N ALA A 137 -28.71 -15.93 6.67
CA ALA A 137 -29.97 -15.94 5.95
C ALA A 137 -29.91 -16.69 4.61
N THR A 138 -28.78 -16.62 3.89
CA THR A 138 -28.64 -17.19 2.54
C THR A 138 -27.91 -18.53 2.49
N GLY A 139 -27.17 -18.88 3.56
CA GLY A 139 -26.27 -20.02 3.55
C GLY A 139 -24.99 -19.81 2.72
N ALA A 140 -24.73 -18.58 2.26
CA ALA A 140 -23.53 -18.27 1.48
C ALA A 140 -22.24 -18.56 2.28
N THR A 141 -21.19 -18.96 1.58
CA THR A 141 -19.90 -19.24 2.24
C THR A 141 -19.12 -17.96 2.48
N PHE A 142 -18.73 -17.68 3.72
CA PHE A 142 -17.93 -16.50 4.05
C PHE A 142 -16.46 -16.68 3.65
N LEU A 143 -15.98 -15.82 2.75
CA LEU A 143 -14.58 -15.78 2.31
C LEU A 143 -13.78 -14.83 3.21
N HIS A 144 -13.07 -15.39 4.20
CA HIS A 144 -12.22 -14.60 5.07
C HIS A 144 -11.04 -13.98 4.28
N PRO A 145 -10.70 -12.69 4.48
CA PRO A 145 -9.60 -12.04 3.75
C PRO A 145 -8.19 -12.59 3.99
N PHE A 146 -7.97 -13.46 4.98
CA PHE A 146 -6.64 -13.92 5.37
C PHE A 146 -6.63 -15.13 6.32
N ASN A 147 -7.59 -15.26 7.25
CA ASN A 147 -7.59 -16.31 8.27
C ASN A 147 -8.33 -17.58 7.81
N ASP A 148 -7.99 -18.06 6.61
CA ASP A 148 -8.54 -19.27 6.00
C ASP A 148 -7.41 -20.09 5.38
N PRO A 149 -7.32 -21.42 5.61
CA PRO A 149 -6.22 -22.24 5.10
C PRO A 149 -6.08 -22.21 3.58
N MET A 150 -7.17 -22.22 2.83
CA MET A 150 -7.14 -22.19 1.36
C MET A 150 -6.77 -20.80 0.85
N VAL A 151 -7.19 -19.74 1.55
CA VAL A 151 -6.74 -18.38 1.23
C VAL A 151 -5.22 -18.28 1.42
N ILE A 152 -4.69 -18.72 2.56
CA ILE A 152 -3.25 -18.74 2.85
C ILE A 152 -2.48 -19.56 1.81
N ALA A 153 -2.98 -20.76 1.47
CA ALA A 153 -2.36 -21.63 0.47
C ALA A 153 -2.29 -20.95 -0.92
N GLY A 154 -3.37 -20.25 -1.31
CA GLY A 154 -3.39 -19.48 -2.55
C GLY A 154 -2.36 -18.35 -2.56
N GLN A 155 -2.22 -17.60 -1.45
CA GLN A 155 -1.20 -16.55 -1.37
C GLN A 155 0.23 -17.13 -1.40
N GLY A 156 0.42 -18.32 -0.82
CA GLY A 156 1.73 -19.00 -0.80
C GLY A 156 2.27 -19.39 -2.16
N THR A 157 1.43 -19.39 -3.22
CA THR A 157 1.90 -19.61 -4.60
C THR A 157 2.94 -18.58 -5.03
N ILE A 158 2.92 -17.37 -4.46
CA ILE A 158 3.95 -16.35 -4.67
C ILE A 158 5.32 -16.85 -4.22
N GLY A 159 5.40 -17.58 -3.11
CA GLY A 159 6.66 -18.15 -2.61
C GLY A 159 7.25 -19.21 -3.56
N LEU A 160 6.39 -19.98 -4.24
CA LEU A 160 6.83 -20.90 -5.30
C LEU A 160 7.40 -20.14 -6.49
N GLU A 161 6.69 -19.10 -6.96
CA GLU A 161 7.14 -18.29 -8.10
C GLU A 161 8.46 -17.56 -7.79
N LEU A 162 8.64 -17.04 -6.58
CA LEU A 162 9.88 -16.39 -6.15
C LEU A 162 11.10 -17.33 -6.26
N LEU A 163 10.97 -18.58 -5.82
CA LEU A 163 12.05 -19.57 -5.89
C LEU A 163 12.30 -20.09 -7.31
N GLU A 164 11.26 -20.15 -8.14
CA GLU A 164 11.42 -20.48 -9.56
C GLU A 164 12.19 -19.39 -10.30
N ASP A 165 11.86 -18.12 -10.02
CA ASP A 165 12.42 -16.97 -10.74
C ASP A 165 13.81 -16.55 -10.19
N LEU A 166 14.07 -16.78 -8.90
CA LEU A 166 15.36 -16.51 -8.25
C LEU A 166 15.72 -17.61 -7.24
N PRO A 167 16.28 -18.75 -7.70
CA PRO A 167 16.63 -19.88 -6.84
C PRO A 167 17.61 -19.53 -5.72
N GLU A 168 18.46 -18.53 -5.91
CA GLU A 168 19.45 -18.06 -4.94
C GLU A 168 18.98 -16.91 -4.03
N LEU A 169 17.67 -16.67 -3.93
CA LEU A 169 17.07 -15.67 -3.04
C LEU A 169 17.56 -15.85 -1.59
N ASP A 170 18.05 -14.77 -0.96
CA ASP A 170 18.48 -14.76 0.45
C ASP A 170 17.35 -14.34 1.40
N ALA A 171 16.52 -13.39 0.98
CA ALA A 171 15.44 -12.87 1.82
C ALA A 171 14.22 -12.37 1.03
N VAL A 172 13.04 -12.47 1.63
CA VAL A 172 11.81 -11.83 1.13
C VAL A 172 11.24 -10.88 2.18
N VAL A 173 10.76 -9.72 1.72
CA VAL A 173 10.13 -8.70 2.55
C VAL A 173 8.66 -8.60 2.16
N VAL A 174 7.77 -8.85 3.11
CA VAL A 174 6.34 -9.06 2.86
C VAL A 174 5.51 -8.14 3.76
N PRO A 175 4.54 -7.39 3.22
CA PRO A 175 3.68 -6.55 4.05
C PRO A 175 2.70 -7.42 4.85
N ILE A 176 2.43 -7.01 6.09
CA ILE A 176 1.54 -7.71 7.02
C ILE A 176 0.36 -6.81 7.36
N GLY A 177 -0.85 -7.27 7.06
CA GLY A 177 -2.07 -6.84 7.73
C GLY A 177 -2.56 -7.98 8.63
N GLY A 178 -3.54 -8.75 8.16
CA GLY A 178 -4.01 -9.94 8.88
C GLY A 178 -3.08 -11.16 8.79
N GLY A 179 -1.96 -11.07 8.07
CA GLY A 179 -0.93 -12.12 8.00
C GLY A 179 -1.12 -13.20 6.93
N GLY A 180 -2.21 -13.20 6.15
CA GLY A 180 -2.49 -14.27 5.17
C GLY A 180 -1.44 -14.40 4.05
N LEU A 181 -0.93 -13.26 3.56
CA LEU A 181 0.11 -13.21 2.52
C LEU A 181 1.43 -13.78 3.05
N ILE A 182 1.94 -13.23 4.15
CA ILE A 182 3.22 -13.66 4.72
C ILE A 182 3.15 -15.10 5.20
N ALA A 183 2.04 -15.56 5.79
CA ALA A 183 1.89 -16.93 6.23
C ALA A 183 2.05 -17.92 5.06
N GLY A 184 1.41 -17.63 3.91
CA GLY A 184 1.52 -18.46 2.72
C GLY A 184 2.94 -18.46 2.15
N ILE A 185 3.52 -17.27 1.95
CA ILE A 185 4.88 -17.13 1.40
C ILE A 185 5.91 -17.79 2.33
N ALA A 186 5.84 -17.53 3.63
CA ALA A 186 6.74 -18.09 4.62
C ALA A 186 6.67 -19.62 4.65
N THR A 187 5.48 -20.20 4.59
CA THR A 187 5.30 -21.66 4.54
C THR A 187 5.96 -22.24 3.30
N ALA A 188 5.70 -21.67 2.11
CA ALA A 188 6.29 -22.15 0.86
C ALA A 188 7.83 -22.08 0.89
N LEU A 189 8.38 -20.92 1.28
CA LEU A 189 9.82 -20.70 1.30
C LEU A 189 10.51 -21.55 2.37
N LYS A 190 10.02 -21.57 3.60
CA LYS A 190 10.67 -22.31 4.69
C LYS A 190 10.62 -23.82 4.52
N GLU A 191 9.56 -24.37 3.91
CA GLU A 191 9.50 -25.81 3.62
C GLU A 191 10.36 -26.23 2.43
N LEU A 192 10.68 -25.32 1.50
CA LEU A 192 11.56 -25.59 0.36
C LEU A 192 13.04 -25.27 0.65
N ARG A 193 13.30 -24.12 1.25
CA ARG A 193 14.61 -23.53 1.54
C ARG A 193 14.57 -22.77 2.88
N PRO A 194 14.75 -23.45 4.01
CA PRO A 194 14.60 -22.88 5.36
C PRO A 194 15.56 -21.72 5.67
N GLU A 195 16.68 -21.63 4.94
CA GLU A 195 17.70 -20.59 5.07
C GLU A 195 17.25 -19.21 4.57
N ILE A 196 16.21 -19.15 3.72
CA ILE A 196 15.68 -17.88 3.22
C ILE A 196 15.04 -17.11 4.37
N LYS A 197 15.45 -15.86 4.58
CA LYS A 197 14.84 -14.98 5.57
C LYS A 197 13.50 -14.46 5.08
N VAL A 198 12.47 -14.52 5.92
CA VAL A 198 11.15 -13.96 5.67
C VAL A 198 10.92 -12.85 6.68
N ILE A 199 10.89 -11.61 6.19
CA ILE A 199 10.76 -10.42 7.03
C ILE A 199 9.40 -9.77 6.77
N GLY A 200 8.64 -9.61 7.84
CA GLY A 200 7.37 -8.91 7.85
C GLY A 200 7.51 -7.40 7.93
N VAL A 201 6.60 -6.67 7.29
CA VAL A 201 6.52 -5.21 7.43
C VAL A 201 5.11 -4.79 7.77
N GLU A 202 4.94 -4.08 8.90
CA GLU A 202 3.70 -3.40 9.26
C GLU A 202 3.85 -1.88 9.19
N ALA A 203 2.75 -1.16 9.01
CA ALA A 203 2.75 0.28 9.26
C ALA A 203 2.88 0.52 10.78
N ALA A 204 3.69 1.50 11.18
CA ALA A 204 3.88 1.85 12.59
C ALA A 204 2.56 2.26 13.28
N GLY A 205 1.60 2.81 12.52
CA GLY A 205 0.24 3.12 12.99
C GLY A 205 -0.75 1.95 12.97
N ALA A 206 -0.35 0.74 12.56
CA ALA A 206 -1.15 -0.48 12.61
C ALA A 206 -0.33 -1.78 12.86
N PRO A 207 0.55 -1.87 13.88
CA PRO A 207 1.47 -2.99 14.07
C PRO A 207 0.85 -4.18 14.83
N SER A 208 -0.24 -4.73 14.30
CA SER A 208 -1.08 -5.71 15.03
C SER A 208 -0.42 -7.08 15.21
N MET A 209 0.34 -7.54 14.23
CA MET A 209 1.07 -8.80 14.27
C MET A 209 2.27 -8.70 15.20
N LEU A 210 3.02 -7.60 15.13
CA LEU A 210 4.14 -7.34 16.03
C LEU A 210 3.67 -7.22 17.49
N ALA A 211 2.55 -6.53 17.74
CA ALA A 211 1.95 -6.47 19.07
C ALA A 211 1.55 -7.86 19.58
N SER A 212 0.95 -8.70 18.72
CA SER A 212 0.61 -10.08 19.05
C SER A 212 1.83 -10.95 19.30
N GLN A 213 2.91 -10.77 18.53
CA GLN A 213 4.16 -11.50 18.70
C GLN A 213 4.80 -11.18 20.06
N ARG A 214 4.84 -9.90 20.44
CA ARG A 214 5.36 -9.46 21.75
C ARG A 214 4.51 -9.94 22.93
N ALA A 215 3.20 -10.08 22.72
CA ALA A 215 2.28 -10.60 23.71
C ALA A 215 2.19 -12.14 23.74
N GLU A 216 2.88 -12.82 22.82
CA GLU A 216 2.83 -14.28 22.60
C GLU A 216 1.42 -14.85 22.34
N GLN A 217 0.46 -14.00 22.00
CA GLN A 217 -0.93 -14.37 21.71
C GLN A 217 -1.57 -13.34 20.78
N VAL A 218 -2.63 -13.73 20.07
CA VAL A 218 -3.36 -12.80 19.20
C VAL A 218 -4.05 -11.72 20.03
N THR A 219 -3.60 -10.48 19.83
CA THR A 219 -4.13 -9.28 20.48
C THR A 219 -4.75 -8.34 19.46
N ALA A 220 -5.66 -7.48 19.93
CA ALA A 220 -6.26 -6.44 19.12
C ALA A 220 -5.72 -5.07 19.53
N LEU A 221 -5.39 -4.24 18.54
CA LEU A 221 -5.08 -2.84 18.75
C LEU A 221 -6.35 -2.04 19.06
N ASN A 222 -6.24 -1.01 19.89
CA ASN A 222 -7.35 -0.10 20.19
C ASN A 222 -7.79 0.69 18.94
N SER A 223 -6.82 1.11 18.13
CA SER A 223 -7.04 1.87 16.90
C SER A 223 -5.95 1.55 15.87
N VAL A 224 -6.23 1.90 14.61
CA VAL A 224 -5.26 1.85 13.51
C VAL A 224 -5.34 3.16 12.73
N SER A 225 -4.22 3.68 12.27
CA SER A 225 -4.15 4.88 11.46
C SER A 225 -2.96 4.82 10.51
N THR A 226 -3.22 4.66 9.21
CA THR A 226 -2.17 4.60 8.19
C THR A 226 -2.74 4.87 6.80
N ILE A 227 -1.90 5.42 5.90
CA ILE A 227 -2.17 5.51 4.46
C ILE A 227 -2.12 4.13 3.78
N ALA A 228 -1.55 3.12 4.43
CA ALA A 228 -1.47 1.75 3.95
C ALA A 228 -2.73 0.95 4.33
N ASP A 229 -3.88 1.31 3.74
CA ASP A 229 -5.20 0.74 4.04
C ASP A 229 -5.26 -0.79 3.92
N GLY A 230 -4.51 -1.38 2.99
CA GLY A 230 -4.41 -2.84 2.82
C GLY A 230 -3.79 -3.60 4.00
N ILE A 231 -3.06 -2.90 4.88
CA ILE A 231 -2.47 -3.44 6.11
C ILE A 231 -2.97 -2.77 7.39
N ALA A 232 -4.01 -1.94 7.31
CA ALA A 232 -4.66 -1.31 8.46
C ALA A 232 -5.56 -2.30 9.24
N VAL A 233 -4.95 -3.33 9.83
CA VAL A 233 -5.66 -4.42 10.51
C VAL A 233 -5.47 -4.30 12.02
N LYS A 234 -6.56 -4.34 12.79
CA LYS A 234 -6.51 -4.24 14.26
C LYS A 234 -6.09 -5.53 14.95
N ARG A 235 -6.49 -6.68 14.41
CA ARG A 235 -6.28 -8.00 14.99
C ARG A 235 -5.85 -8.98 13.89
N PRO A 236 -4.69 -9.65 14.00
CA PRO A 236 -4.28 -10.66 13.04
C PRO A 236 -5.14 -11.92 13.15
N GLY A 237 -5.00 -12.83 12.18
CA GLY A 237 -5.68 -14.13 12.23
C GLY A 237 -4.98 -15.13 13.15
N GLU A 238 -5.74 -16.02 13.77
CA GLU A 238 -5.19 -17.09 14.61
C GLU A 238 -4.30 -18.05 13.80
N LEU A 239 -4.75 -18.45 12.60
CA LEU A 239 -3.99 -19.35 11.73
C LEU A 239 -2.73 -18.68 11.17
N THR A 240 -2.83 -17.39 10.86
CA THR A 240 -1.72 -16.62 10.30
C THR A 240 -0.70 -16.28 11.37
N PHE A 241 -1.13 -15.96 12.60
CA PHE A 241 -0.24 -15.79 13.75
C PHE A 241 0.57 -17.06 14.05
N ALA A 242 -0.08 -18.22 14.07
CA ALA A 242 0.61 -19.50 14.27
C ALA A 242 1.67 -19.79 13.19
N ALA A 243 1.38 -19.45 11.92
CA ALA A 243 2.35 -19.56 10.84
C ALA A 243 3.50 -18.54 10.96
N VAL A 244 3.19 -17.31 11.36
CA VAL A 244 4.17 -16.24 11.59
C VAL A 244 5.14 -16.65 12.70
N GLN A 245 4.64 -17.10 13.85
CA GLN A 245 5.49 -17.57 14.95
C GLN A 245 6.44 -18.71 14.54
N ARG A 246 6.02 -19.55 13.59
CA ARG A 246 6.82 -20.70 13.14
C ARG A 246 7.84 -20.34 12.07
N TYR A 247 7.48 -19.49 11.12
CA TYR A 247 8.19 -19.36 9.85
C TYR A 247 8.74 -17.96 9.54
N VAL A 248 8.29 -16.91 10.23
CA VAL A 248 8.74 -15.53 9.98
C VAL A 248 9.91 -15.21 10.89
N ASP A 249 11.02 -14.73 10.31
CA ASP A 249 12.27 -14.49 11.03
C ASP A 249 12.27 -13.17 11.79
N ASP A 250 11.62 -12.13 11.25
CA ASP A 250 11.55 -10.81 11.87
C ASP A 250 10.32 -10.02 11.39
N ILE A 251 9.89 -9.03 12.16
CA ILE A 251 8.83 -8.07 11.80
C ILE A 251 9.29 -6.66 12.14
N VAL A 252 9.35 -5.81 11.12
CA VAL A 252 9.73 -4.40 11.27
C VAL A 252 8.54 -3.49 10.99
N THR A 253 8.62 -2.25 11.49
CA THR A 253 7.61 -1.22 11.23
C THR A 253 8.16 -0.08 10.38
N VAL A 254 7.30 0.50 9.55
CA VAL A 254 7.61 1.69 8.74
C VAL A 254 6.63 2.83 9.04
N GLU A 255 7.16 4.04 9.08
CA GLU A 255 6.40 5.26 9.34
C GLU A 255 5.67 5.74 8.08
N GLU A 256 4.63 6.55 8.26
CA GLU A 256 3.78 7.06 7.18
C GLU A 256 4.58 7.80 6.09
N ASP A 257 5.54 8.63 6.50
CA ASP A 257 6.42 9.37 5.59
C ASP A 257 7.40 8.45 4.84
N GLU A 258 7.78 7.32 5.44
CA GLU A 258 8.64 6.32 4.79
C GLU A 258 7.85 5.57 3.72
N ILE A 259 6.59 5.21 4.02
CA ILE A 259 5.66 4.59 3.06
C ILE A 259 5.39 5.56 1.90
N ALA A 260 5.05 6.82 2.19
CA ALA A 260 4.80 7.83 1.17
C ALA A 260 6.02 8.04 0.26
N ASN A 261 7.22 8.11 0.84
CA ASN A 261 8.45 8.20 0.07
C ASN A 261 8.69 6.95 -0.80
N ALA A 262 8.40 5.76 -0.29
CA ALA A 262 8.53 4.52 -1.06
C ALA A 262 7.54 4.44 -2.25
N ILE A 263 6.30 4.92 -2.09
CA ILE A 263 5.34 5.04 -3.19
C ILE A 263 5.92 5.94 -4.30
N LEU A 264 6.43 7.13 -3.93
CA LEU A 264 7.01 8.05 -4.91
C LEU A 264 8.24 7.45 -5.59
N MET A 265 9.11 6.79 -4.83
CA MET A 265 10.31 6.13 -5.36
C MET A 265 9.97 4.99 -6.32
N LEU A 266 8.96 4.18 -6.02
CA LEU A 266 8.47 3.13 -6.93
C LEU A 266 7.92 3.73 -8.23
N LEU A 267 7.15 4.81 -8.12
CA LEU A 267 6.62 5.53 -9.28
C LEU A 267 7.74 6.11 -10.15
N GLU A 268 8.69 6.82 -9.56
CA GLU A 268 9.73 7.54 -10.31
C GLU A 268 10.82 6.62 -10.85
N ARG A 269 11.28 5.65 -10.05
CA ARG A 269 12.49 4.86 -10.33
C ARG A 269 12.20 3.49 -10.90
N ALA A 270 11.05 2.89 -10.57
CA ALA A 270 10.65 1.59 -11.10
C ALA A 270 9.47 1.67 -12.08
N LYS A 271 8.81 2.83 -12.22
CA LYS A 271 7.57 3.00 -13.01
C LYS A 271 6.45 2.08 -12.55
N VAL A 272 6.45 1.79 -11.25
CA VAL A 272 5.49 0.91 -10.58
C VAL A 272 4.53 1.76 -9.77
N ILE A 273 3.24 1.61 -10.03
CA ILE A 273 2.18 2.18 -9.18
C ILE A 273 1.93 1.19 -8.03
N ALA A 274 2.19 1.63 -6.81
CA ALA A 274 1.97 0.87 -5.58
C ALA A 274 1.03 1.63 -4.65
N GLU A 275 0.11 0.89 -4.01
CA GLU A 275 -0.61 1.38 -2.83
C GLU A 275 0.30 1.37 -1.59
N GLY A 276 -0.14 1.96 -0.47
CA GLY A 276 0.70 2.02 0.74
C GLY A 276 1.16 0.66 1.25
N ALA A 277 0.28 -0.35 1.22
CA ALA A 277 0.65 -1.73 1.58
C ALA A 277 1.71 -2.32 0.63
N GLY A 278 1.60 -2.07 -0.67
CA GLY A 278 2.55 -2.54 -1.67
C GLY A 278 3.91 -1.82 -1.61
N ALA A 279 3.94 -0.59 -1.10
CA ALA A 279 5.18 0.17 -0.93
C ALA A 279 5.91 -0.12 0.38
N ALA A 280 5.22 -0.62 1.41
CA ALA A 280 5.80 -0.84 2.73
C ALA A 280 7.08 -1.72 2.75
N PRO A 281 7.18 -2.82 1.98
CA PRO A 281 8.43 -3.59 1.89
C PRO A 281 9.61 -2.78 1.38
N VAL A 282 9.38 -1.93 0.37
CA VAL A 282 10.40 -1.06 -0.21
C VAL A 282 10.77 0.05 0.75
N ALA A 283 9.82 0.57 1.53
CA ALA A 283 10.11 1.50 2.62
C ALA A 283 11.08 0.87 3.63
N ALA A 284 10.81 -0.35 4.09
CA ALA A 284 11.68 -1.03 5.06
C ALA A 284 13.10 -1.26 4.52
N ILE A 285 13.22 -1.59 3.23
CA ILE A 285 14.51 -1.74 2.52
C ILE A 285 15.27 -0.41 2.48
N LEU A 286 14.61 0.67 2.02
CA LEU A 286 15.25 1.99 1.86
C LEU A 286 15.62 2.65 3.18
N GLN A 287 14.96 2.26 4.27
CA GLN A 287 15.27 2.72 5.62
C GLN A 287 16.28 1.80 6.34
N HIS A 288 16.87 0.83 5.63
CA HIS A 288 17.87 -0.11 6.16
C HIS A 288 17.40 -0.88 7.41
N LYS A 289 16.09 -1.15 7.53
CA LYS A 289 15.50 -1.78 8.72
C LYS A 289 15.69 -3.30 8.77
N LEU A 290 16.20 -3.92 7.70
CA LEU A 290 16.31 -5.37 7.57
C LEU A 290 17.58 -5.98 8.19
N GLY A 291 18.62 -5.16 8.45
CA GLY A 291 19.92 -5.67 8.88
C GLY A 291 20.61 -6.60 7.86
N LEU A 292 20.37 -6.38 6.56
CA LEU A 292 20.95 -7.16 5.45
C LEU A 292 21.89 -6.28 4.60
N GLN A 293 23.00 -6.86 4.14
CA GLN A 293 23.96 -6.21 3.26
C GLN A 293 24.49 -7.20 2.22
N GLY A 294 24.58 -6.79 0.95
CA GLY A 294 25.08 -7.62 -0.14
C GLY A 294 24.24 -8.89 -0.39
N LYS A 295 22.95 -8.85 -0.07
CA LYS A 295 22.01 -9.98 -0.20
C LYS A 295 21.06 -9.82 -1.36
N LYS A 296 20.56 -10.93 -1.91
CA LYS A 296 19.47 -10.95 -2.89
C LYS A 296 18.13 -10.92 -2.18
N VAL A 297 17.43 -9.79 -2.27
CA VAL A 297 16.22 -9.51 -1.50
C VAL A 297 15.04 -9.25 -2.43
N ALA A 298 13.95 -9.99 -2.25
CA ALA A 298 12.70 -9.74 -2.95
C ALA A 298 11.74 -8.89 -2.10
N ALA A 299 11.26 -7.78 -2.64
CA ALA A 299 10.21 -6.95 -2.05
C ALA A 299 8.86 -7.26 -2.71
N VAL A 300 7.85 -7.61 -1.92
CA VAL A 300 6.52 -7.92 -2.47
C VAL A 300 5.71 -6.64 -2.64
N VAL A 301 5.58 -6.15 -3.88
CA VAL A 301 4.69 -5.03 -4.21
C VAL A 301 3.25 -5.55 -4.28
N SER A 302 2.63 -5.68 -3.11
CA SER A 302 1.40 -6.47 -2.92
C SER A 302 0.18 -5.97 -3.71
N GLY A 303 0.11 -4.68 -4.03
CA GLY A 303 -1.04 -4.10 -4.73
C GLY A 303 -0.78 -2.69 -5.23
N GLY A 304 -1.59 -2.27 -6.20
CA GLY A 304 -1.51 -0.96 -6.86
C GLY A 304 -2.82 -0.16 -6.81
N ASN A 305 -3.82 -0.59 -6.02
CA ASN A 305 -5.15 0.02 -5.98
C ASN A 305 -5.21 1.26 -5.09
N ILE A 306 -4.33 2.22 -5.38
CA ILE A 306 -4.23 3.49 -4.69
C ILE A 306 -5.31 4.48 -5.17
N ASP A 307 -5.92 5.22 -4.24
CA ASP A 307 -6.80 6.33 -4.59
C ASP A 307 -5.98 7.46 -5.24
N VAL A 308 -6.45 7.98 -6.37
CA VAL A 308 -5.71 8.98 -7.16
C VAL A 308 -5.46 10.27 -6.36
N ASN A 309 -6.35 10.65 -5.44
CA ASN A 309 -6.14 11.82 -4.58
C ASN A 309 -5.13 11.53 -3.46
N ILE A 310 -5.03 10.28 -2.99
CA ILE A 310 -3.94 9.87 -2.10
C ILE A 310 -2.61 9.93 -2.85
N LEU A 311 -2.56 9.39 -4.07
CA LEU A 311 -1.36 9.42 -4.90
C LEU A 311 -0.89 10.86 -5.18
N ALA A 312 -1.80 11.76 -5.56
CA ALA A 312 -1.49 13.17 -5.76
C ALA A 312 -0.87 13.81 -4.52
N ARG A 313 -1.50 13.63 -3.34
CA ARG A 313 -0.97 14.16 -2.07
C ARG A 313 0.40 13.58 -1.71
N VAL A 314 0.66 12.30 -2.02
CA VAL A 314 1.97 11.68 -1.81
C VAL A 314 3.02 12.30 -2.73
N ILE A 315 2.68 12.54 -4.00
CA ILE A 315 3.55 13.23 -4.96
C ILE A 315 3.87 14.63 -4.46
N ASP A 316 2.87 15.44 -4.12
CA ASP A 316 3.06 16.81 -3.65
C ASP A 316 3.98 16.87 -2.43
N ARG A 317 3.70 16.03 -1.41
CA ARG A 317 4.54 15.94 -0.21
C ARG A 317 5.97 15.51 -0.51
N GLY A 318 6.15 14.54 -1.41
CA GLY A 318 7.48 14.07 -1.80
C GLY A 318 8.26 15.10 -2.63
N LEU A 319 7.59 15.88 -3.48
CA LEU A 319 8.19 17.01 -4.19
C LEU A 319 8.64 18.10 -3.21
N VAL A 320 7.82 18.45 -2.21
CA VAL A 320 8.19 19.41 -1.15
C VAL A 320 9.39 18.91 -0.36
N LYS A 321 9.37 17.65 0.09
CA LYS A 321 10.47 17.06 0.87
C LYS A 321 11.79 17.00 0.10
N ALA A 322 11.74 16.75 -1.21
CA ALA A 322 12.91 16.77 -2.09
C ALA A 322 13.39 18.19 -2.43
N GLY A 323 12.68 19.23 -2.00
CA GLY A 323 12.93 20.61 -2.41
C GLY A 323 12.71 20.82 -3.91
N ARG A 324 11.85 20.00 -4.54
CA ARG A 324 11.42 20.17 -5.94
C ARG A 324 10.14 20.98 -6.07
N MET A 325 9.45 21.19 -4.95
CA MET A 325 8.36 22.13 -4.83
C MET A 325 8.60 22.95 -3.56
N VAL A 326 8.40 24.26 -3.63
CA VAL A 326 8.51 25.16 -2.47
C VAL A 326 7.27 26.04 -2.41
N GLN A 327 6.73 26.19 -1.22
CA GLN A 327 5.62 27.07 -0.92
C GLN A 327 6.06 28.08 0.14
N PHE A 328 5.92 29.36 -0.17
CA PHE A 328 6.26 30.42 0.77
C PHE A 328 5.32 31.60 0.64
N ARG A 329 5.21 32.36 1.74
CA ARG A 329 4.44 33.59 1.84
C ARG A 329 5.36 34.78 2.06
N LEU A 330 5.00 35.90 1.44
CA LEU A 330 5.65 37.21 1.57
C LEU A 330 4.60 38.27 1.90
N LEU A 331 4.96 39.23 2.76
CA LEU A 331 4.22 40.49 2.87
C LEU A 331 4.92 41.56 2.01
N ILE A 332 4.16 42.18 1.10
CA ILE A 332 4.68 43.23 0.22
C ILE A 332 3.88 44.52 0.36
N PRO A 333 4.51 45.69 0.15
CA PRO A 333 3.76 46.93 -0.02
C PRO A 333 2.77 46.82 -1.19
N ASP A 334 1.54 47.28 -1.00
CA ASP A 334 0.49 47.23 -2.02
C ASP A 334 0.66 48.40 -3.01
N GLN A 335 1.70 48.32 -3.84
CA GLN A 335 2.08 49.35 -4.80
C GLN A 335 2.31 48.75 -6.20
N PRO A 336 2.07 49.52 -7.29
CA PRO A 336 2.36 49.07 -8.65
C PRO A 336 3.81 48.58 -8.80
N GLY A 337 3.99 47.41 -9.44
CA GLY A 337 5.29 46.83 -9.77
C GLY A 337 5.95 45.98 -8.67
N GLN A 338 5.42 45.90 -7.44
CA GLN A 338 6.02 45.10 -6.38
C GLN A 338 6.01 43.59 -6.70
N LEU A 339 4.85 43.07 -7.15
CA LEU A 339 4.74 41.67 -7.57
C LEU A 339 5.65 41.36 -8.77
N GLN A 340 5.79 42.29 -9.72
CA GLN A 340 6.66 42.14 -10.88
C GLN A 340 8.12 41.92 -10.46
N ARG A 341 8.65 42.69 -9.49
CA ARG A 341 10.03 42.55 -9.02
C ARG A 341 10.32 41.19 -8.37
N ILE A 342 9.33 40.62 -7.68
CA ILE A 342 9.44 39.27 -7.12
C ILE A 342 9.47 38.24 -8.24
N LEU A 343 8.53 38.34 -9.19
CA LEU A 343 8.49 37.43 -10.34
C LEU A 343 9.77 37.50 -11.18
N GLU A 344 10.35 38.68 -11.38
CA GLU A 344 11.67 38.84 -12.02
C GLU A 344 12.79 38.14 -11.26
N THR A 345 12.74 38.19 -9.91
CA THR A 345 13.71 37.48 -9.07
C THR A 345 13.56 35.96 -9.19
N ILE A 346 12.33 35.46 -9.14
CA ILE A 346 12.01 34.03 -9.32
C ILE A 346 12.40 33.55 -10.72
N ALA A 347 12.11 34.34 -11.76
CA ALA A 347 12.51 34.03 -13.12
C ALA A 347 14.05 33.99 -13.27
N GLY A 348 14.76 34.87 -12.56
CA GLY A 348 16.22 34.91 -12.52
C GLY A 348 16.87 33.66 -11.91
N THR A 349 16.18 32.93 -11.03
CA THR A 349 16.65 31.64 -10.50
C THR A 349 16.26 30.45 -11.37
N GLN A 350 15.49 30.66 -12.45
CA GLN A 350 14.93 29.60 -13.28
C GLN A 350 13.98 28.66 -12.51
N SER A 351 13.28 29.17 -11.50
CA SER A 351 12.19 28.44 -10.84
C SER A 351 10.88 28.67 -11.61
N ASN A 352 10.05 27.63 -11.72
CA ASN A 352 8.76 27.74 -12.42
C ASN A 352 7.64 28.07 -11.43
N VAL A 353 6.77 29.01 -11.78
CA VAL A 353 5.65 29.42 -10.93
C VAL A 353 4.45 28.54 -11.21
N VAL A 354 4.00 27.77 -10.22
CA VAL A 354 2.79 26.93 -10.31
C VAL A 354 1.55 27.76 -10.00
N SER A 355 1.60 28.53 -8.91
CA SER A 355 0.50 29.40 -8.52
C SER A 355 0.97 30.61 -7.72
N VAL A 356 0.17 31.67 -7.79
CA VAL A 356 0.34 32.90 -7.02
C VAL A 356 -1.02 33.26 -6.42
N TYR A 357 -1.09 33.34 -5.09
CA TYR A 357 -2.27 33.83 -4.39
C TYR A 357 -1.96 35.18 -3.77
N HIS A 358 -2.74 36.19 -4.14
CA HIS A 358 -2.57 37.56 -3.68
C HIS A 358 -3.77 37.99 -2.84
N ASN A 359 -3.55 38.36 -1.59
CA ASN A 359 -4.61 38.63 -0.63
C ASN A 359 -4.35 39.92 0.17
N ARG A 360 -5.41 40.74 0.35
CA ARG A 360 -5.39 42.01 1.10
C ARG A 360 -6.34 42.03 2.30
N THR A 361 -7.14 40.98 2.49
CA THR A 361 -8.29 40.97 3.41
C THR A 361 -8.10 40.07 4.62
N LYS A 362 -6.94 39.40 4.75
CA LYS A 362 -6.64 38.60 5.96
C LYS A 362 -6.35 39.52 7.15
N GLN A 363 -6.78 39.09 8.34
CA GLN A 363 -6.72 39.90 9.57
C GLN A 363 -5.30 40.35 9.97
N HIS A 364 -4.26 39.60 9.59
CA HIS A 364 -2.87 39.93 9.91
C HIS A 364 -2.19 40.84 8.88
N VAL A 365 -2.85 41.18 7.76
CA VAL A 365 -2.28 42.03 6.72
C VAL A 365 -2.57 43.49 7.07
N ALA A 366 -1.51 44.26 7.35
CA ALA A 366 -1.64 45.68 7.64
C ALA A 366 -2.14 46.47 6.43
N VAL A 367 -2.87 47.56 6.67
CA VAL A 367 -3.34 48.47 5.61
C VAL A 367 -2.15 48.99 4.82
N GLY A 368 -2.22 48.90 3.49
CA GLY A 368 -1.13 49.29 2.58
C GLY A 368 -0.16 48.15 2.24
N PHE A 369 -0.41 46.93 2.72
CA PHE A 369 0.31 45.72 2.37
C PHE A 369 -0.61 44.68 1.73
N ALA A 370 -0.01 43.73 1.02
CA ALA A 370 -0.64 42.53 0.50
C ALA A 370 0.21 41.31 0.88
N GLU A 371 -0.45 40.21 1.23
CA GLU A 371 0.20 38.92 1.34
C GLU A 371 0.21 38.25 -0.05
N VAL A 372 1.37 37.74 -0.45
CA VAL A 372 1.52 36.94 -1.65
C VAL A 372 2.08 35.58 -1.28
N GLU A 373 1.35 34.55 -1.64
CA GLU A 373 1.75 33.17 -1.51
C GLU A 373 2.16 32.63 -2.87
N PHE A 374 3.34 32.03 -2.93
CA PHE A 374 3.88 31.40 -4.12
C PHE A 374 3.97 29.89 -3.92
N VAL A 375 3.53 29.13 -4.92
CA VAL A 375 3.89 27.72 -5.08
C VAL A 375 4.78 27.62 -6.31
N LEU A 376 6.01 27.14 -6.13
CA LEU A 376 7.01 27.08 -7.18
C LEU A 376 7.57 25.67 -7.34
N GLU A 377 7.89 25.30 -8.58
CA GLU A 377 8.74 24.15 -8.88
C GLU A 377 10.20 24.58 -8.89
N THR A 378 11.02 23.77 -8.24
CA THR A 378 12.46 23.95 -8.05
C THR A 378 13.18 22.67 -8.46
N GLN A 379 14.49 22.76 -8.70
CA GLN A 379 15.26 21.61 -9.20
C GLN A 379 15.56 20.63 -8.05
N ASP A 380 15.92 21.18 -6.90
CA ASP A 380 16.24 20.48 -5.67
C ASP A 380 16.25 21.49 -4.51
N LYS A 381 16.50 20.96 -3.31
CA LYS A 381 16.61 21.75 -2.09
C LYS A 381 17.64 22.89 -2.19
N SER A 382 18.79 22.68 -2.84
CA SER A 382 19.81 23.74 -2.96
C SER A 382 19.31 24.90 -3.82
N HIS A 383 18.58 24.60 -4.89
CA HIS A 383 17.94 25.62 -5.71
C HIS A 383 16.86 26.37 -4.91
N ALA A 384 16.00 25.66 -4.17
CA ALA A 384 15.01 26.30 -3.31
C ALA A 384 15.64 27.23 -2.25
N ASP A 385 16.69 26.76 -1.56
CA ASP A 385 17.42 27.54 -0.54
C ASP A 385 18.11 28.77 -1.15
N THR A 386 18.61 28.66 -2.38
CA THR A 386 19.22 29.78 -3.13
C THR A 386 18.19 30.86 -3.44
N LEU A 387 17.00 30.47 -3.92
CA LEU A 387 15.90 31.41 -4.19
C LEU A 387 15.49 32.16 -2.92
N ILE A 388 15.28 31.45 -1.82
CA ILE A 388 14.90 32.05 -0.53
C ILE A 388 15.97 33.04 -0.06
N SER A 389 17.25 32.68 -0.19
CA SER A 389 18.37 33.55 0.19
C SER A 389 18.42 34.83 -0.66
N ILE A 390 18.15 34.75 -1.96
CA ILE A 390 18.11 35.94 -2.84
C ILE A 390 16.94 36.86 -2.49
N LEU A 391 15.76 36.29 -2.16
CA LEU A 391 14.61 37.06 -1.72
C LEU A 391 14.89 37.77 -0.39
N ALA A 392 15.48 37.07 0.58
CA ALA A 392 15.88 37.64 1.85
C ALA A 392 16.92 38.78 1.68
N ALA A 393 17.92 38.58 0.82
CA ALA A 393 18.93 39.62 0.52
C ALA A 393 18.35 40.89 -0.14
N LYS A 394 17.19 40.77 -0.81
CA LYS A 394 16.43 41.90 -1.38
C LYS A 394 15.49 42.56 -0.37
N GLY A 395 15.47 42.10 0.89
CA GLY A 395 14.68 42.67 1.98
C GLY A 395 13.26 42.11 2.10
N TYR A 396 12.95 40.97 1.45
CA TYR A 396 11.67 40.29 1.63
C TYR A 396 11.73 39.34 2.83
N GLU A 397 10.75 39.41 3.72
CA GLU A 397 10.57 38.41 4.78
C GLU A 397 9.84 37.20 4.18
N VAL A 398 10.53 36.05 4.16
CA VAL A 398 10.04 34.80 3.57
C VAL A 398 9.60 33.85 4.67
N GLU A 399 8.31 33.49 4.68
CA GLU A 399 7.75 32.46 5.56
C GLU A 399 7.49 31.19 4.73
N LEU A 400 8.19 30.10 5.01
CA LEU A 400 7.88 28.78 4.43
C LEU A 400 6.54 28.28 4.99
N VAL A 401 5.72 27.66 4.13
CA VAL A 401 4.38 27.15 4.49
C VAL A 401 4.40 25.65 4.77
#